data_AF-A0A7U4DF22-F1
#
_entry.id   AF-A0A7U4DF22-F1
#
_cell.length_a   1.000
_cell.length_b   1.000
_cell.length_c   1.000
_cell.angle_alpha   90.00
_cell.angle_beta   90.00
_cell.angle_gamma   90.00
#
_symmetry.space_group_name_H-M   'P 1'
#
loop_
_entity.id
_entity.type
_entity.pdbx_description
1 polymer ?
#
loop_
_entity_poly.entity_id
_entity_poly.type
_entity_poly.pdbx_seq_one_letter_code
_entity_poly.pdbx_strand_id
1 'polypeptide(L)'
;MAEELNLTEYEYAFYSAVADNESARELMQKEILRELAVVLTDSIRKNVTLDWTIKEAARAKLRVIVKRLLKKYGYPPDMALLATEPVLEQAEQLAEELASAT
;
A
#
# COMPACT_ATOMS: atom_id res chain seq x y z
N MET A 1 4.90 20.04 2.63
CA MET A 1 5.74 18.84 2.33
C MET A 1 5.32 17.52 3.00
N ALA A 2 4.23 17.47 3.76
CA ALA A 2 3.44 16.25 4.09
C ALA A 2 2.03 16.70 4.51
N GLU A 3 1.98 17.89 5.09
CA GLU A 3 0.80 18.61 5.58
C GLU A 3 -0.19 19.08 4.48
N GLU A 4 0.22 19.12 3.21
CA GLU A 4 -0.67 19.58 2.11
C GLU A 4 -1.58 18.47 1.57
N LEU A 5 -1.28 17.20 1.86
CA LEU A 5 -2.06 16.06 1.39
C LEU A 5 -2.87 15.39 2.50
N ASN A 6 -2.80 15.82 3.76
CA ASN A 6 -3.47 15.13 4.89
C ASN A 6 -3.19 13.61 4.90
N LEU A 7 -2.02 13.19 4.43
CA LEU A 7 -1.58 11.80 4.40
C LEU A 7 -0.54 11.62 5.49
N THR A 8 -0.68 10.55 6.28
CA THR A 8 0.39 10.09 7.18
C THR A 8 1.62 9.67 6.38
N GLU A 9 2.79 9.60 7.02
CA GLU A 9 4.05 9.17 6.36
C GLU A 9 3.89 7.84 5.62
N TYR A 10 3.11 6.92 6.19
CA TYR A 10 2.81 5.64 5.57
C TYR A 10 1.93 5.79 4.33
N GLU A 11 0.85 6.56 4.40
CA GLU A 11 -0.02 6.81 3.24
C GLU A 11 0.73 7.50 2.11
N TYR A 12 1.67 8.39 2.44
CA TYR A 12 2.55 9.01 1.45
C TYR A 12 3.54 7.99 0.83
N ALA A 13 4.12 7.10 1.63
CA ALA A 13 4.99 6.04 1.13
C ALA A 13 4.26 5.10 0.16
N PHE A 14 3.03 4.70 0.50
CA PHE A 14 2.19 3.92 -0.40
C PHE A 14 1.80 4.71 -1.65
N TYR A 15 1.36 5.96 -1.50
CA TYR A 15 1.06 6.83 -2.63
C TYR A 15 2.26 6.95 -3.57
N SER A 16 3.47 7.15 -3.03
CA SER A 16 4.70 7.20 -3.82
C SER A 16 4.94 5.86 -4.52
N ALA A 17 4.79 4.71 -3.84
CA ALA A 17 5.00 3.39 -4.44
C ALA A 17 4.03 3.08 -5.59
N VAL A 18 2.76 3.48 -5.51
CA VAL A 18 1.82 3.33 -6.64
C VAL A 18 1.99 4.41 -7.71
N ALA A 19 2.36 5.64 -7.34
CA ALA A 19 2.58 6.75 -8.27
C ALA A 19 3.94 6.72 -8.98
N ASP A 20 4.92 5.97 -8.46
CA ASP A 20 6.22 5.68 -9.11
C ASP A 20 6.02 4.84 -10.37
N ASN A 21 4.91 4.12 -10.45
CA ASN A 21 4.48 3.48 -11.69
C ASN A 21 3.94 4.56 -12.65
N GLU A 22 4.84 5.08 -13.49
CA GLU A 22 4.57 6.18 -14.44
C GLU A 22 3.27 5.96 -15.24
N SER A 23 3.06 4.73 -15.73
CA SER A 23 1.86 4.37 -16.46
C SER A 23 0.58 4.43 -15.62
N ALA A 24 0.65 4.11 -14.33
CA ALA A 24 -0.50 4.22 -13.46
C ALA A 24 -0.83 5.67 -13.11
N ARG A 25 0.18 6.54 -13.04
CA ARG A 25 -0.01 7.97 -12.86
C ARG A 25 -0.60 8.65 -14.10
N GLU A 26 -0.29 8.14 -15.29
CA GLU A 26 -0.90 8.61 -16.53
C GLU A 26 -2.31 8.05 -16.75
N LEU A 27 -2.55 6.79 -16.35
CA LEU A 27 -3.86 6.14 -16.48
C LEU A 27 -4.85 6.51 -15.38
N MET A 28 -4.38 6.80 -14.16
CA MET A 28 -5.23 7.09 -13.01
C MET A 28 -5.17 8.56 -12.61
N GLN A 29 -6.33 9.11 -12.24
CA GLN A 29 -6.42 10.44 -11.66
C GLN A 29 -5.72 10.47 -10.30
N LYS A 30 -5.03 11.59 -10.00
CA LYS A 30 -4.36 11.83 -8.70
C LYS A 30 -5.25 11.52 -7.49
N GLU A 31 -6.54 11.79 -7.61
CA GLU A 31 -7.54 11.56 -6.56
C GLU A 31 -7.72 10.07 -6.26
N ILE A 32 -7.75 9.23 -7.31
CA ILE A 32 -7.85 7.76 -7.19
C ILE A 32 -6.59 7.18 -6.54
N LEU A 33 -5.40 7.66 -6.94
CA LEU A 33 -4.14 7.21 -6.36
C LEU A 33 -4.04 7.56 -4.86
N ARG A 34 -4.52 8.75 -4.49
CA ARG A 34 -4.58 9.18 -3.09
C ARG A 34 -5.56 8.30 -2.30
N GLU A 35 -6.76 8.09 -2.80
CA GLU A 35 -7.76 7.25 -2.14
C GLU A 35 -7.29 5.79 -1.99
N LEU A 36 -6.67 5.25 -3.06
CA LEU A 36 -6.04 3.94 -3.03
C LEU A 36 -5.01 3.84 -1.91
N ALA A 37 -4.09 4.80 -1.80
CA ALA A 37 -3.05 4.78 -0.78
C ALA A 37 -3.60 4.83 0.65
N VAL A 38 -4.61 5.67 0.90
CA VAL A 38 -5.34 5.75 2.19
C VAL A 38 -5.95 4.39 2.54
N VAL A 39 -6.73 3.81 1.61
CA VAL A 39 -7.42 2.54 1.81
C VAL A 39 -6.47 1.37 1.96
N LEU A 40 -5.35 1.38 1.22
CA LEU A 40 -4.29 0.40 1.32
C LEU A 40 -3.67 0.46 2.72
N THR A 41 -3.28 1.64 3.18
CA THR A 41 -2.66 1.83 4.49
C THR A 41 -3.60 1.42 5.63
N ASP A 42 -4.87 1.82 5.58
CA ASP A 42 -5.87 1.42 6.58
C ASP A 42 -6.08 -0.11 6.60
N SER A 43 -6.19 -0.73 5.41
CA SER A 43 -6.34 -2.19 5.29
C SER A 43 -5.13 -2.91 5.85
N ILE A 44 -3.92 -2.44 5.54
CA ILE A 44 -2.66 -2.99 6.03
C ILE A 44 -2.60 -2.85 7.54
N ARG A 45 -2.79 -1.65 8.09
CA ARG A 45 -2.72 -1.37 9.52
C ARG A 45 -3.68 -2.25 10.34
N LYS A 46 -4.91 -2.46 9.85
CA LYS A 46 -5.92 -3.33 10.48
C LYS A 46 -5.59 -4.82 10.44
N ASN A 47 -4.91 -5.29 9.39
CA ASN A 47 -4.54 -6.71 9.25
C ASN A 47 -3.19 -7.03 9.90
N VAL A 48 -2.23 -6.10 9.79
CA VAL A 48 -0.87 -6.23 10.32
C VAL A 48 -0.86 -6.32 11.85
N THR A 49 -1.69 -5.54 12.54
CA THR A 49 -1.73 -5.54 14.03
C THR A 49 -2.07 -6.90 14.65
N LEU A 50 -2.70 -7.81 13.90
CA LEU A 50 -3.07 -9.15 14.38
C LEU A 50 -2.18 -10.27 13.83
N ASP A 51 -1.73 -10.15 12.58
CA ASP A 51 -1.07 -11.25 11.86
C ASP A 51 0.46 -11.07 11.68
N TRP A 52 1.05 -9.93 12.06
CA TRP A 52 2.50 -9.68 11.87
C TRP A 52 3.41 -10.69 12.59
N THR A 53 2.90 -11.34 13.64
CA THR A 53 3.58 -12.44 14.34
C THR A 53 4.01 -13.57 13.39
N ILE A 54 3.38 -13.70 12.22
CA ILE A 54 3.74 -14.67 11.19
C ILE A 54 4.05 -13.93 9.88
N LYS A 55 5.29 -13.44 9.72
CA LYS A 55 5.78 -12.68 8.55
C LYS A 55 5.34 -13.26 7.20
N GLU A 56 5.47 -14.58 7.01
CA GLU A 56 5.09 -15.24 5.74
C GLU A 56 3.58 -15.21 5.47
N ALA A 57 2.75 -15.45 6.49
CA ALA A 57 1.29 -15.45 6.35
C ALA A 57 0.74 -14.03 6.16
N ALA A 58 1.31 -13.06 6.88
CA ALA A 58 1.00 -11.64 6.72
C ALA A 58 1.31 -11.18 5.30
N ARG A 59 2.50 -11.49 4.78
CA ARG A 59 2.93 -11.14 3.41
C ARG A 59 1.99 -11.73 2.34
N ALA A 60 1.59 -13.00 2.51
CA ALA A 60 0.66 -13.65 1.58
C ALA A 60 -0.73 -13.00 1.60
N LYS A 61 -1.28 -12.69 2.77
CA LYS A 61 -2.56 -11.98 2.92
C LYS A 61 -2.50 -10.57 2.33
N LEU A 62 -1.45 -9.81 2.66
CA LEU A 62 -1.20 -8.46 2.13
C LEU A 62 -1.17 -8.46 0.61
N ARG A 63 -0.43 -9.39 0.00
CA ARG A 63 -0.37 -9.54 -1.46
C ARG A 63 -1.75 -9.72 -2.09
N VAL A 64 -2.63 -10.51 -1.46
CA VAL A 64 -4.00 -10.73 -1.95
C VAL A 64 -4.86 -9.47 -1.80
N ILE A 65 -4.74 -8.75 -0.68
CA ILE A 65 -5.47 -7.50 -0.42
C ILE A 65 -5.05 -6.42 -1.41
N VAL A 66 -3.73 -6.21 -1.58
CA VAL A 66 -3.15 -5.24 -2.51
C VAL A 66 -3.61 -5.51 -3.94
N LYS A 67 -3.51 -6.76 -4.40
CA LYS A 67 -4.03 -7.16 -5.72
C LYS A 67 -5.52 -6.92 -5.89
N ARG A 68 -6.33 -7.20 -4.85
CA ARG A 68 -7.78 -6.93 -4.88
C ARG A 68 -8.10 -5.45 -4.96
N LEU A 69 -7.40 -4.62 -4.19
CA LEU A 69 -7.58 -3.17 -4.18
C LEU A 69 -7.19 -2.59 -5.53
N LEU A 70 -5.99 -2.88 -6.04
CA LEU A 70 -5.54 -2.45 -7.36
C LEU A 70 -6.57 -2.81 -8.44
N LYS A 71 -7.03 -4.06 -8.48
CA LYS A 71 -8.06 -4.49 -9.43
C LYS A 71 -9.38 -3.72 -9.27
N LYS A 72 -9.80 -3.41 -8.04
CA LYS A 72 -11.04 -2.66 -7.76
C LYS A 72 -10.97 -1.23 -8.29
N TYR A 73 -9.80 -0.61 -8.23
CA TYR A 73 -9.57 0.76 -8.73
C TYR A 73 -9.24 0.80 -10.24
N GLY A 74 -9.19 -0.34 -10.93
CA GLY A 74 -8.97 -0.40 -12.38
C GLY A 74 -7.51 -0.55 -12.81
N TYR A 75 -6.60 -0.91 -11.89
CA TYR A 75 -5.21 -1.18 -12.26
C TYR A 75 -5.14 -2.45 -13.12
N PRO A 76 -4.41 -2.41 -14.26
CA PRO A 76 -4.15 -3.61 -15.03
C PRO A 76 -3.29 -4.59 -14.22
N PRO A 77 -3.49 -5.91 -14.40
CA PRO A 77 -2.84 -6.93 -13.59
C PRO A 77 -1.30 -6.90 -13.68
N ASP A 78 -0.76 -6.51 -14.84
CA ASP A 78 0.67 -6.37 -15.07
C ASP A 78 1.27 -5.25 -14.21
N MET A 79 0.65 -4.07 -14.19
CA MET A 79 1.10 -2.95 -13.34
C MET A 79 0.82 -3.21 -11.87
N ALA A 80 -0.27 -3.92 -11.56
CA ALA A 80 -0.57 -4.28 -10.19
C ALA A 80 0.53 -5.16 -9.60
N LEU A 81 1.08 -6.11 -10.36
CA LEU A 81 2.23 -6.92 -9.94
C LEU A 81 3.46 -6.06 -9.64
N LEU A 82 3.79 -5.13 -10.55
CA LEU A 82 4.92 -4.21 -10.40
C LEU A 82 4.76 -3.29 -9.18
N ALA A 83 3.55 -2.83 -8.90
CA ALA A 83 3.26 -2.01 -7.72
C ALA A 83 3.14 -2.85 -6.43
N THR A 84 2.90 -4.16 -6.53
CA THR A 84 2.69 -5.02 -5.34
C THR A 84 3.98 -5.25 -4.55
N GLU A 85 5.12 -5.38 -5.22
CA GLU A 85 6.42 -5.57 -4.56
C GLU A 85 6.83 -4.38 -3.66
N PRO A 86 6.94 -3.14 -4.16
CA PRO A 86 7.31 -2.00 -3.32
C PRO A 86 6.29 -1.73 -2.21
N VAL A 87 5.00 -1.94 -2.48
CA VAL A 87 3.94 -1.87 -1.47
C VAL A 87 4.16 -2.91 -0.36
N LEU A 88 4.54 -4.14 -0.70
CA LEU A 88 4.81 -5.17 0.31
C LEU A 88 6.02 -4.82 1.17
N GLU A 89 7.08 -4.26 0.57
CA GLU A 89 8.26 -3.80 1.32
C GLU A 89 7.92 -2.67 2.29
N GLN A 90 7.15 -1.67 1.84
CA GLN A 90 6.68 -0.57 2.70
C GLN A 90 5.76 -1.07 3.82
N ALA A 91 4.89 -2.05 3.53
CA ALA A 91 4.04 -2.68 4.53
C ALA A 91 4.85 -3.45 5.58
N GLU A 92 5.92 -4.11 5.18
CA GLU A 92 6.82 -4.83 6.08
C GLU A 92 7.59 -3.88 7.01
N GLN A 93 8.13 -2.78 6.47
CA GLN A 93 8.78 -1.75 7.28
C GLN A 93 7.81 -1.14 8.30
N LEU A 94 6.61 -0.74 7.87
CA LEU A 94 5.57 -0.23 8.77
C LEU A 94 5.23 -1.22 9.87
N ALA A 95 5.10 -2.49 9.53
CA ALA A 95 4.71 -3.51 10.49
C ALA A 95 5.81 -3.81 11.51
N GLU A 96 7.08 -3.82 11.08
CA GLU A 96 8.23 -3.96 11.95
C GLU A 96 8.40 -2.77 12.89
N GLU A 97 8.19 -1.55 12.40
CA GLU A 97 8.13 -0.32 13.20
C GLU A 97 7.03 -0.37 14.27
N LEU A 98 5.81 -0.77 13.89
CA LEU A 98 4.68 -0.91 14.82
C LEU A 98 4.90 -2.00 15.88
N ALA A 99 5.53 -3.11 15.49
CA ALA A 99 5.83 -4.21 16.41
C ALA A 99 6.98 -3.87 17.37
N SER A 100 7.95 -3.06 16.92
CA SER A 100 9.07 -2.57 17.73
C SER A 100 8.67 -1.43 18.68
N ALA A 101 7.62 -0.67 18.34
CA ALA A 101 7.12 0.45 19.15
C ALA A 101 6.27 0.04 20.38
N THR A 102 6.25 -1.24 20.76
CA THR A 102 5.57 -1.79 21.96
C THR A 102 6.58 -2.24 23.01
#